data_AF-A0A183IRU8-F1
#
_entry.id   AF-A0A183IRU8-F1
#
_cell.length_a   1.000
_cell.length_b   1.000
_cell.length_c   1.000
_cell.angle_alpha   90.00
_cell.angle_beta   90.00
_cell.angle_gamma   90.00
#
_symmetry.space_group_name_H-M   'P 1'
#
loop_
_entity.id
_entity.type
_entity.pdbx_description
1 polymer ?
#
loop_
_entity_poly.entity_id
_entity_poly.type
_entity_poly.pdbx_seq_one_letter_code
_entity_poly.pdbx_strand_id
1 'polypeptide(L)'
;MSECPKSADDPAISSGICFKCGSTEHGAYSCRSKVKGFPFAKCFVCGEEGHLSRQCQKNLKGLYPDGGCCKHCGSINHKVKECPVITGKQGKKIDFCIRIPQCC
;
A
#
# COMPACT_ATOMS: atom_id res chain seq x y z
N MET A 1 28.16 22.07 4.62
CA MET A 1 27.87 21.09 5.67
C MET A 1 26.40 20.74 5.55
N SER A 2 26.08 19.48 5.27
CA SER A 2 24.72 19.02 5.02
C SER A 2 24.01 18.78 6.34
N GLU A 3 23.30 19.79 6.83
CA GLU A 3 22.50 19.67 8.04
C GLU A 3 21.02 19.73 7.66
N CYS A 4 20.48 18.57 7.27
CA CYS A 4 19.04 18.36 7.20
C CYS A 4 18.60 17.91 8.61
N PRO A 5 17.92 18.76 9.41
CA PRO A 5 17.51 18.41 10.76
C PRO A 5 16.49 17.25 10.71
N LYS A 6 16.85 16.15 11.36
CA LYS A 6 16.03 14.95 11.51
C LYS A 6 14.81 15.27 12.39
N SER A 7 13.66 15.30 11.73
CA SER A 7 12.29 15.02 12.19
C SER A 7 12.11 14.80 13.70
N ALA A 8 11.62 15.82 14.39
CA ALA A 8 10.82 15.71 15.59
C ALA A 8 9.39 16.16 15.22
N ASP A 9 8.38 15.55 15.85
CA ASP A 9 6.95 15.91 15.81
C ASP A 9 6.21 15.90 14.44
N ASP A 10 6.08 14.74 13.81
CA ASP A 10 4.87 14.45 13.01
C ASP A 10 4.20 13.16 13.52
N PRO A 11 3.00 13.22 14.13
CA PRO A 11 2.31 12.05 14.69
C PRO A 11 1.62 11.15 13.65
N ALA A 12 1.99 11.19 12.37
CA ALA A 12 1.33 10.37 11.35
C ALA A 12 2.22 9.33 10.65
N ILE A 13 3.55 9.49 10.59
CA ILE A 13 4.39 8.58 9.78
C ILE A 13 5.70 8.24 10.54
N SER A 14 5.96 6.95 10.74
CA SER A 14 7.22 6.39 11.29
C SER A 14 7.30 6.14 12.80
N SER A 15 6.29 5.48 13.37
CA SER A 15 6.61 4.54 14.46
C SER A 15 7.41 3.39 13.83
N GLY A 16 8.71 3.35 14.08
CA GLY A 16 9.63 2.25 13.73
C GLY A 16 9.30 0.96 14.48
N ILE A 17 8.02 0.58 14.48
CA ILE A 17 7.45 -0.60 15.11
C ILE A 17 7.17 -1.65 14.06
N CYS A 18 7.32 -2.90 14.45
CA CYS A 18 6.94 -4.04 13.67
C CYS A 18 5.42 -4.05 13.51
N PHE A 19 4.92 -3.91 12.29
CA PHE A 19 3.48 -3.93 12.02
C PHE A 19 2.79 -5.28 12.31
N LYS A 20 3.56 -6.36 12.56
CA LYS A 20 3.04 -7.67 12.93
C LYS A 20 2.89 -7.88 14.44
N CYS A 21 3.76 -7.30 15.26
CA CYS A 21 3.80 -7.56 16.71
C CYS A 21 3.97 -6.32 17.58
N GLY A 22 4.10 -5.13 17.01
CA GLY A 22 4.27 -3.86 17.73
C GLY A 22 5.68 -3.59 18.26
N SER A 23 6.64 -4.50 18.08
CA SER A 23 8.01 -4.34 18.61
C SER A 23 8.82 -3.32 17.83
N THR A 24 9.56 -2.44 18.50
CA THR A 24 10.52 -1.51 17.85
C THR A 24 11.87 -2.13 17.51
N GLU A 25 12.15 -3.34 18.01
CA GLU A 25 13.44 -4.01 17.81
C GLU A 25 13.69 -4.48 16.37
N HIS A 26 12.63 -4.71 15.60
CA HIS A 26 12.75 -5.30 14.27
C HIS A 26 11.65 -4.83 13.31
N GLY A 27 11.93 -4.91 12.01
CA GLY A 27 10.93 -4.67 10.97
C GLY A 27 10.02 -5.88 10.71
N ALA A 28 8.92 -5.67 10.00
CA ALA A 28 7.97 -6.74 9.68
C ALA A 28 8.62 -7.92 8.92
N TYR A 29 9.71 -7.72 8.17
CA TYR A 29 10.38 -8.81 7.46
C TYR A 29 11.14 -9.78 8.39
N SER A 30 11.66 -9.28 9.51
CA SER A 30 12.42 -10.07 10.49
C SER A 30 11.58 -10.48 11.70
N CYS A 31 10.27 -10.24 11.64
CA CYS A 31 9.35 -10.58 12.72
C CYS A 31 9.09 -12.08 12.79
N ARG A 32 9.39 -12.67 13.95
CA ARG A 32 9.17 -14.09 14.24
C ARG A 32 7.75 -14.41 14.72
N SER A 33 6.90 -13.39 14.93
CA SER A 33 5.53 -13.60 15.42
C SER A 33 4.65 -14.24 14.35
N LYS A 34 3.90 -15.28 14.73
CA LYS A 34 2.98 -16.03 13.87
C LYS A 34 1.61 -15.34 13.73
N VAL A 35 1.62 -14.02 13.55
CA VAL A 35 0.39 -13.24 13.40
C VAL A 35 0.00 -13.20 11.92
N LYS A 36 -1.28 -13.49 11.63
CA LYS A 36 -1.84 -13.34 10.29
C LYS A 36 -2.25 -11.88 10.09
N GLY A 37 -1.68 -11.23 9.08
CA GLY A 37 -1.95 -9.82 8.76
C GLY A 37 -1.02 -8.85 9.48
N PHE A 38 -1.46 -7.60 9.58
CA PHE A 38 -0.68 -6.50 10.14
C PHE A 38 -1.52 -5.70 11.13
N PRO A 39 -1.80 -6.23 12.34
CA PRO A 39 -2.66 -5.57 13.33
C PRO A 39 -2.17 -4.18 13.71
N PHE A 40 -0.85 -3.97 13.76
CA PHE A 40 -0.24 -2.70 14.13
C PHE A 40 0.07 -1.81 12.91
N ALA A 41 -0.25 -2.25 11.68
CA ALA A 41 -0.12 -1.37 10.52
C ALA A 41 -1.26 -0.35 10.54
N LYS A 42 -0.89 0.93 10.54
CA LYS A 42 -1.82 2.02 10.29
C LYS A 42 -1.99 2.22 8.79
N CYS A 43 -3.23 2.23 8.33
CA CYS A 43 -3.55 2.51 6.95
C CYS A 43 -3.39 4.01 6.67
N PHE A 44 -2.56 4.36 5.69
CA PHE A 44 -2.35 5.75 5.28
C PHE A 44 -3.53 6.35 4.51
N VAL A 45 -4.57 5.56 4.24
CA VAL A 45 -5.74 6.00 3.46
C VAL A 45 -6.90 6.36 4.38
N CYS A 46 -7.28 5.46 5.30
CA CYS A 46 -8.37 5.68 6.23
C CYS A 46 -7.91 6.03 7.64
N GLY A 47 -6.62 5.95 7.94
CA GLY A 47 -6.07 6.18 9.28
C GLY A 47 -6.29 5.04 10.27
N GLU A 48 -7.04 4.01 9.90
CA GLU A 48 -7.36 2.87 10.77
C GLU A 48 -6.19 1.88 10.82
N GLU A 49 -6.00 1.26 11.97
CA GLU A 49 -5.02 0.17 12.14
C GLU A 49 -5.59 -1.20 11.79
N GLY A 50 -4.72 -2.17 11.56
CA GLY A 50 -5.10 -3.56 11.24
C GLY A 50 -4.90 -3.97 9.79
N HIS A 51 -4.59 -3.04 8.90
CA HIS A 51 -4.38 -3.32 7.49
C HIS A 51 -3.43 -2.31 6.83
N LEU A 52 -2.86 -2.70 5.70
CA LEU A 52 -2.05 -1.81 4.85
C LEU A 52 -2.95 -1.05 3.88
N SER A 53 -2.53 0.12 3.40
CA SER A 53 -3.27 0.91 2.40
C SER A 53 -3.70 0.11 1.17
N ARG A 54 -2.89 -0.87 0.74
CA ARG A 54 -3.18 -1.75 -0.41
C ARG A 54 -4.31 -2.76 -0.13
N GLN A 55 -4.63 -3.01 1.13
CA GLN A 55 -5.69 -3.91 1.58
C GLN A 55 -6.88 -3.12 2.19
N CYS A 56 -6.86 -1.80 2.08
CA CYS A 56 -7.91 -0.94 2.62
C CYS A 56 -9.14 -0.95 1.71
N GLN A 57 -10.30 -1.34 2.25
CA GLN A 57 -11.54 -1.32 1.49
C GLN A 57 -12.04 0.11 1.20
N LYS A 58 -11.67 1.09 2.03
CA LYS A 58 -12.04 2.50 1.84
C LYS A 58 -11.16 3.22 0.81
N ASN A 59 -10.16 2.54 0.26
CA ASN A 59 -9.23 3.10 -0.71
C ASN A 59 -9.85 3.08 -2.11
N LEU A 60 -10.78 4.01 -2.35
CA LEU A 60 -11.51 4.16 -3.62
C LEU A 60 -10.58 4.43 -4.82
N LYS A 61 -9.44 5.07 -4.58
CA LYS A 61 -8.42 5.39 -5.61
C LYS A 61 -7.42 4.25 -5.86
N GLY A 62 -7.48 3.17 -5.10
CA GLY A 62 -6.48 2.10 -5.15
C GLY A 62 -5.09 2.56 -4.69
N LEU A 63 -4.07 1.80 -5.10
CA LEU A 63 -2.66 2.01 -4.71
C LEU A 63 -2.10 3.38 -5.16
N TYR A 64 -2.83 4.12 -5.99
CA TYR A 64 -2.46 5.44 -6.51
C TYR A 64 -3.16 6.54 -5.69
N PRO A 65 -2.47 7.20 -4.74
CA PRO A 65 -3.07 8.21 -3.86
C PRO A 65 -3.62 9.43 -4.63
N ASP A 66 -2.98 9.80 -5.74
CA ASP A 66 -3.41 10.89 -6.62
C ASP A 66 -4.60 10.50 -7.51
N GLY A 67 -4.92 9.20 -7.60
CA GLY A 67 -5.78 8.65 -8.64
C GLY A 67 -4.96 8.10 -9.81
N GLY A 68 -5.63 7.35 -10.66
CA GLY A 68 -5.02 6.70 -11.82
C GLY A 68 -4.95 5.18 -11.70
N CYS A 69 -4.60 4.55 -12.81
CA CYS A 69 -4.56 3.11 -12.96
C CYS A 69 -3.28 2.66 -13.63
N CYS A 70 -3.00 1.36 -13.58
CA CYS A 70 -1.91 0.79 -14.34
C CYS A 70 -2.10 1.10 -15.83
N LYS A 71 -1.10 1.73 -16.46
CA LYS A 71 -1.15 2.13 -17.88
C LYS A 71 -1.17 0.95 -18.87
N HIS A 72 -0.85 -0.26 -18.41
CA HIS A 72 -0.83 -1.46 -19.27
C HIS A 72 -2.10 -2.32 -19.16
N CYS A 73 -2.81 -2.25 -18.03
CA CYS A 73 -3.96 -3.14 -17.79
C CYS A 73 -5.15 -2.46 -17.09
N GLY A 74 -5.09 -1.15 -16.84
CA GLY A 74 -6.17 -0.37 -16.23
C GLY A 74 -6.44 -0.68 -14.75
N SER A 75 -5.61 -1.47 -14.07
CA SER A 75 -5.86 -1.85 -12.67
C SER A 75 -5.32 -0.83 -11.67
N ILE A 76 -6.12 -0.50 -10.65
CA ILE A 76 -5.73 0.39 -9.55
C ILE A 76 -5.04 -0.35 -8.38
N ASN A 77 -4.98 -1.69 -8.44
CA ASN A 77 -4.52 -2.54 -7.34
C ASN A 77 -3.00 -2.82 -7.31
N HIS A 78 -2.27 -2.42 -8.36
CA HIS A 78 -0.82 -2.62 -8.47
C HIS A 78 -0.14 -1.47 -9.20
N LYS A 79 1.16 -1.28 -8.92
CA LYS A 79 2.01 -0.33 -9.66
C LYS A 79 2.35 -0.90 -11.03
N VAL A 80 2.61 -0.04 -12.01
CA VAL A 80 3.08 -0.43 -13.36
C VAL A 80 4.21 -1.48 -13.28
N LYS A 81 5.22 -1.29 -12.43
CA LYS A 81 6.34 -2.25 -12.26
C LYS A 81 5.91 -3.66 -11.83
N GLU A 82 4.78 -3.80 -11.14
CA GLU A 82 4.23 -5.07 -10.69
C GLU A 82 3.07 -5.54 -11.57
N CYS A 83 2.89 -4.93 -12.74
CA CYS A 83 1.77 -5.27 -13.58
C CYS A 83 1.96 -6.68 -14.18
N PRO A 84 0.97 -7.57 -14.02
CA PRO A 84 1.04 -8.95 -14.51
C PRO A 84 1.24 -9.04 -16.02
N VAL A 85 0.74 -8.04 -16.76
CA VAL A 85 0.85 -7.95 -18.22
C VAL A 85 2.30 -7.76 -18.67
N ILE A 86 3.09 -6.95 -17.96
CA ILE A 86 4.50 -6.69 -18.27
C ILE A 86 5.45 -7.64 -17.54
N THR A 87 5.06 -8.17 -16.38
CA THR A 87 5.88 -9.11 -15.59
C THR A 87 5.67 -10.58 -15.95
N GLY A 88 4.77 -10.88 -16.91
CA GLY A 88 4.60 -12.22 -17.49
C GLY A 88 3.80 -13.21 -16.64
N LYS A 89 3.11 -12.78 -15.58
CA LYS A 89 2.24 -13.63 -14.75
C LYS A 89 0.77 -13.39 -15.10
N GLN A 90 0.18 -14.30 -15.87
CA GLN A 90 -1.24 -14.28 -16.28
C GLN A 90 -2.20 -13.92 -15.13
N GLY A 91 -3.13 -13.00 -15.38
CA GLY A 91 -4.16 -12.61 -14.40
C GLY A 91 -5.36 -11.95 -15.08
N LYS A 92 -6.34 -12.78 -15.41
CA LYS A 92 -7.73 -12.54 -15.86
C LYS A 92 -8.06 -11.13 -16.38
N LYS A 93 -8.32 -11.08 -17.69
CA LYS A 93 -9.09 -10.06 -18.40
C LYS A 93 -10.38 -9.77 -17.60
N ILE A 94 -10.39 -8.67 -16.83
CA ILE A 94 -11.64 -8.08 -16.39
C ILE A 94 -12.14 -7.26 -17.57
N ASP A 95 -13.32 -7.62 -18.05
CA ASP A 95 -13.93 -7.07 -19.25
C ASP A 95 -14.10 -5.54 -19.09
N PHE A 96 -13.27 -4.80 -19.82
CA PHE A 96 -12.93 -3.39 -19.58
C PHE A 96 -13.97 -2.41 -20.14
N CYS A 97 -15.05 -2.88 -20.77
CA CYS A 97 -15.78 -2.06 -21.75
C CYS A 97 -17.12 -1.46 -21.34
N ILE A 98 -17.59 -1.50 -20.08
CA ILE A 98 -18.98 -1.04 -19.83
C ILE A 98 -19.14 0.25 -19.00
N ARG A 99 -18.43 0.59 -17.90
CA ARG A 99 -18.97 1.68 -17.02
C ARG A 99 -18.06 2.61 -16.19
N ILE A 100 -16.78 2.86 -16.45
CA ILE A 100 -16.03 3.83 -15.58
C ILE A 100 -15.35 4.97 -16.35
N PRO A 101 -15.99 6.15 -16.46
CA PRO A 101 -15.41 7.39 -17.02
C PRO A 101 -14.36 8.06 -16.09
N GLN A 102 -13.79 7.33 -15.12
CA GLN A 102 -12.88 7.87 -14.09
C GLN A 102 -11.46 7.31 -14.15
N CYS A 103 -11.09 6.60 -15.21
CA CYS A 103 -9.67 6.44 -15.54
C CYS A 103 -9.29 7.59 -16.49
N CYS A 104 -9.25 8.81 -15.95
CA CYS A 104 -8.51 9.91 -16.57
C CYS A 104 -7.01 9.59 -16.53
#